data_AF-A0A9W5USJ7-F1
#
_entry.id   AF-A0A9W5USJ7-F1
#
_cell.length_a   1.000
_cell.length_b   1.000
_cell.length_c   1.000
_cell.angle_alpha   90.00
_cell.angle_beta   90.00
_cell.angle_gamma   90.00
#
_symmetry.space_group_name_H-M   'P 1'
#
loop_
_entity.id
_entity.type
_entity.pdbx_description
1 polymer ?
#
loop_
_entity_poly.entity_id
_entity_poly.type
_entity_poly.pdbx_seq_one_letter_code
_entity_poly.pdbx_strand_id
1 'polypeptide(L)'
;MTMSPRPALGLPLPALLGLALLGLPRVVLHDLGLVHERTFVNLLLVVVPPIVWITVALAKRVPNPFLTLLVVGLLYGVLLALTHQLLWHVAFDEPPTLGGNLTDLAPGAQAVIVRFFAAISSLFTGVIVGVVAGVIAWALSRQRP
;
A
#
# COMPACT_ATOMS: atom_id res chain seq x y z
N MET A 1 6.52 -0.92 -40.53
CA MET A 1 6.79 -1.62 -39.27
C MET A 1 6.24 -0.79 -38.12
N THR A 2 5.08 -1.14 -37.58
CA THR A 2 4.54 -0.50 -36.38
C THR A 2 5.27 -1.06 -35.18
N MET A 3 6.12 -0.26 -34.53
CA MET A 3 6.68 -0.64 -33.23
C MET A 3 5.52 -0.67 -32.23
N SER A 4 5.05 -1.87 -31.87
CA SER A 4 4.18 -2.01 -30.69
C SER A 4 4.95 -1.43 -29.49
N PRO A 5 4.38 -0.44 -28.76
CA PRO A 5 5.03 0.08 -27.57
C PRO A 5 5.29 -1.08 -26.61
N ARG A 6 6.56 -1.26 -26.21
CA ARG A 6 6.88 -2.22 -25.15
C ARG A 6 6.08 -1.80 -23.91
N PRO A 7 5.40 -2.73 -23.21
CA PRO A 7 4.67 -2.40 -21.99
C PRO A 7 5.60 -1.64 -21.04
N ALA A 8 5.20 -0.42 -20.63
CA ALA A 8 6.00 0.40 -19.72
C ALA A 8 6.22 -0.30 -18.36
N LEU A 9 5.32 -1.22 -18.01
CA LEU A 9 5.38 -2.09 -16.86
C LEU A 9 5.96 -3.45 -17.28
N GLY A 10 7.05 -3.87 -16.66
CA GLY A 10 7.74 -5.13 -17.00
C GLY A 10 7.09 -6.40 -16.44
N LEU A 11 5.88 -6.29 -15.87
CA LEU A 11 5.13 -7.39 -15.27
C LEU A 11 3.65 -7.32 -15.66
N PRO A 12 2.97 -8.47 -15.82
CA PRO A 12 1.53 -8.49 -16.10
C PRO A 12 0.71 -8.08 -14.87
N LEU A 13 -0.50 -7.55 -15.08
CA LEU A 13 -1.36 -7.04 -14.00
C LEU A 13 -1.59 -8.04 -12.84
N PRO A 14 -1.84 -9.35 -13.07
CA PRO A 14 -1.98 -10.31 -11.98
C PRO A 14 -0.73 -10.43 -11.10
N ALA A 15 0.47 -10.25 -11.66
CA ALA A 15 1.70 -10.26 -10.88
C ALA A 15 1.81 -8.99 -10.01
N LEU A 16 1.42 -7.82 -10.55
CA LEU A 16 1.39 -6.57 -9.79
C LEU A 16 0.40 -6.66 -8.62
N LEU A 17 -0.79 -7.20 -8.87
CA LEU A 17 -1.80 -7.45 -7.84
C LEU A 17 -1.31 -8.46 -6.81
N GLY A 18 -0.70 -9.56 -7.25
CA GLY A 18 -0.12 -10.58 -6.36
C GLY A 18 0.94 -10.00 -5.43
N LEU A 19 1.81 -9.12 -5.93
CA LEU A 19 2.78 -8.41 -5.11
C LEU A 19 2.07 -7.49 -4.10
N ALA A 20 1.12 -6.67 -4.54
CA ALA A 20 0.39 -5.77 -3.65
C ALA A 20 -0.35 -6.53 -2.53
N LEU A 21 -0.92 -7.70 -2.84
CA LEU A 21 -1.61 -8.57 -1.90
C LEU A 21 -0.69 -9.11 -0.79
N LEU A 22 0.64 -9.16 -0.98
CA LEU A 22 1.56 -9.58 0.08
C LEU A 22 1.53 -8.63 1.30
N GLY A 23 1.14 -7.36 1.10
CA GLY A 23 0.96 -6.41 2.20
C GLY A 23 -0.38 -6.55 2.93
N LEU A 24 -1.36 -7.26 2.34
CA LEU A 24 -2.72 -7.37 2.87
C LEU A 24 -2.81 -8.12 4.21
N PRO A 25 -2.09 -9.24 4.44
CA PRO A 25 -2.16 -9.96 5.72
C PRO A 25 -1.87 -9.07 6.93
N ARG A 26 -0.90 -8.16 6.81
CA ARG A 26 -0.55 -7.22 7.89
C ARG A 26 -1.75 -6.34 8.26
N VAL A 27 -2.43 -5.80 7.25
CA VAL A 27 -3.55 -4.87 7.45
C VAL A 27 -4.71 -5.57 8.14
N VAL A 28 -5.07 -6.77 7.65
CA VAL A 28 -6.15 -7.56 8.25
C VAL A 28 -5.82 -7.93 9.69
N LEU A 29 -4.62 -8.46 9.95
CA LEU A 29 -4.23 -8.85 11.31
C LEU A 29 -4.13 -7.67 12.27
N HIS A 30 -3.70 -6.51 11.77
CA HIS A 30 -3.63 -5.27 12.54
C HIS A 30 -5.03 -4.76 12.91
N ASP A 31 -5.95 -4.69 11.94
CA ASP A 31 -7.31 -4.20 12.15
C ASP A 31 -8.17 -5.16 12.99
N LEU A 32 -7.83 -6.45 13.01
CA LEU A 32 -8.41 -7.43 13.92
C LEU A 32 -7.82 -7.36 15.35
N GLY A 33 -6.85 -6.50 15.60
CA GLY A 33 -6.15 -6.42 16.90
C GLY A 33 -5.27 -7.62 17.22
N LEU A 34 -4.94 -8.48 16.24
CA LEU A 34 -4.13 -9.68 16.43
C LEU A 34 -2.62 -9.37 16.38
N VAL A 35 -2.23 -8.35 15.64
CA VAL A 35 -0.85 -7.89 15.51
C VAL A 35 -0.75 -6.44 15.98
N HIS A 36 0.10 -6.23 16.98
CA HIS A 36 0.27 -4.93 17.61
C HIS A 36 1.51 -4.22 17.06
N GLU A 37 1.45 -2.89 17.03
CA GLU A 37 2.60 -2.06 16.73
C GLU A 37 3.77 -2.35 17.67
N ARG A 38 5.00 -2.06 17.21
CA ARG A 38 6.25 -2.27 17.97
C ARG A 38 6.56 -3.71 18.35
N THR A 39 5.82 -4.69 17.81
CA THR A 39 6.16 -6.11 17.89
C THR A 39 7.07 -6.54 16.74
N PHE A 40 7.86 -7.59 16.96
CA PHE A 40 8.71 -8.17 15.92
C PHE A 40 7.88 -8.73 14.75
N VAL A 41 6.72 -9.32 15.03
CA VAL A 41 5.80 -9.85 14.01
C VAL A 41 5.28 -8.73 13.10
N ASN A 42 4.85 -7.60 13.67
CA ASN A 42 4.44 -6.44 12.88
C ASN A 42 5.59 -5.92 12.00
N LEU A 43 6.82 -5.86 12.53
CA LEU A 43 7.99 -5.42 11.76
C LEU A 43 8.20 -6.32 10.52
N LEU A 44 8.15 -7.64 10.69
CA LEU A 44 8.28 -8.58 9.56
C LEU A 44 7.18 -8.35 8.52
N LEU A 45 5.93 -8.25 8.96
CA LEU A 45 4.78 -8.06 8.09
C LEU A 45 4.80 -6.72 7.34
N VAL A 46 5.46 -5.69 7.87
CA VAL A 46 5.66 -4.39 7.19
C VAL A 46 6.82 -4.43 6.20
N VAL A 47 7.93 -5.08 6.56
CA VAL A 47 9.21 -5.00 5.81
C VAL A 47 9.33 -6.07 4.73
N VAL A 48 8.83 -7.29 4.97
CA VAL A 48 8.95 -8.41 4.03
C VAL A 48 8.27 -8.12 2.69
N PRO A 49 7.04 -7.59 2.60
CA PRO A 49 6.40 -7.36 1.31
C PRO A 49 7.19 -6.40 0.40
N PRO A 50 7.62 -5.20 0.84
CA PRO A 50 8.47 -4.34 0.01
C PRO A 50 9.79 -4.99 -0.42
N ILE A 51 10.44 -5.78 0.45
CA ILE A 51 11.65 -6.55 0.08
C ILE A 51 11.34 -7.52 -1.07
N VAL A 52 10.23 -8.25 -0.98
CA VAL A 52 9.81 -9.19 -2.04
C VAL A 52 9.52 -8.42 -3.33
N TRP A 53 8.85 -7.27 -3.28
CA TRP A 53 8.57 -6.46 -4.47
C TRP A 53 9.86 -6.04 -5.19
N ILE A 54 10.84 -5.50 -4.42
CA ILE A 54 12.15 -5.10 -4.94
C ILE A 54 12.87 -6.32 -5.54
N THR A 55 12.89 -7.44 -4.82
CA THR A 55 13.55 -8.67 -5.26
C THR A 55 12.99 -9.16 -6.58
N VAL A 56 11.66 -9.19 -6.73
CA VAL A 56 11.00 -9.62 -7.97
C VAL A 56 11.28 -8.65 -9.12
N ALA A 57 11.21 -7.34 -8.89
CA ALA A 57 11.50 -6.33 -9.92
C ALA A 57 12.94 -6.47 -10.45
N LEU A 58 13.90 -6.70 -9.56
CA LEU A 58 15.30 -6.90 -9.88
C LEU A 58 15.57 -8.25 -10.55
N ALA A 59 14.95 -9.34 -10.08
CA ALA A 59 15.13 -10.68 -10.63
C ALA A 59 14.53 -10.80 -12.05
N LYS A 60 13.41 -10.14 -12.30
CA LYS A 60 12.75 -10.11 -13.62
C LYS A 60 13.31 -9.07 -14.57
N ARG A 61 14.32 -8.29 -14.16
CA ARG A 61 14.97 -7.23 -14.96
C ARG A 61 13.94 -6.30 -15.60
N VAL A 62 12.99 -5.86 -14.78
CA VAL A 62 11.89 -5.00 -15.21
C VAL A 62 12.46 -3.71 -15.85
N PRO A 63 11.98 -3.28 -17.04
CA PRO A 63 12.56 -2.14 -17.75
C PRO A 63 12.50 -0.82 -16.96
N ASN A 64 11.41 -0.62 -16.22
CA ASN A 64 11.21 0.54 -15.35
C ASN A 64 10.82 0.07 -13.93
N PRO A 65 11.81 -0.25 -13.07
CA PRO A 65 11.53 -0.77 -11.72
C PRO A 65 10.85 0.28 -10.84
N PHE A 66 11.18 1.57 -11.00
CA PHE A 66 10.54 2.65 -10.26
C PHE A 66 9.04 2.72 -10.55
N LEU A 67 8.65 2.83 -11.82
CA LEU A 67 7.24 2.93 -12.20
C LEU A 67 6.47 1.66 -11.83
N THR A 68 7.09 0.49 -11.99
CA THR A 68 6.47 -0.80 -11.64
C THR A 68 6.16 -0.87 -10.15
N LEU A 69 7.10 -0.49 -9.28
CA LEU A 69 6.89 -0.50 -7.84
C LEU A 69 6.00 0.62 -7.33
N LEU A 70 5.96 1.77 -8.02
CA LEU A 70 4.97 2.81 -7.77
C LEU A 70 3.55 2.29 -8.03
N VAL A 71 3.32 1.55 -9.12
CA VAL A 71 2.02 0.93 -9.43
C VAL A 71 1.67 -0.14 -8.39
N VAL A 72 2.61 -0.98 -7.98
CA VAL A 72 2.38 -1.95 -6.88
C VAL A 72 2.01 -1.23 -5.59
N GLY A 73 2.71 -0.14 -5.25
CA GLY A 73 2.40 0.70 -4.09
C GLY A 73 1.01 1.32 -4.16
N LEU A 74 0.59 1.81 -5.33
CA LEU A 74 -0.76 2.34 -5.53
C LEU A 74 -1.84 1.27 -5.35
N LEU A 75 -1.65 0.08 -5.95
CA LEU A 75 -2.55 -1.06 -5.78
C LEU A 75 -2.62 -1.48 -4.31
N TYR A 76 -1.48 -1.51 -3.62
CA TYR A 76 -1.42 -1.77 -2.18
C TYR A 76 -2.18 -0.70 -1.38
N GLY A 77 -2.02 0.59 -1.72
CA GLY A 77 -2.76 1.69 -1.08
C GLY A 77 -4.28 1.58 -1.26
N VAL A 78 -4.74 1.13 -2.43
CA VAL A 78 -6.17 0.84 -2.68
C VAL A 78 -6.64 -0.31 -1.81
N LEU A 79 -5.88 -1.42 -1.75
CA LEU A 79 -6.20 -2.57 -0.90
C LEU A 79 -6.23 -2.18 0.59
N LEU A 80 -5.28 -1.35 1.03
CA LEU A 80 -5.21 -0.79 2.38
C LEU A 80 -6.46 0.03 2.69
N ALA A 81 -6.84 0.96 1.81
CA ALA A 81 -8.04 1.75 1.96
C ALA A 81 -9.28 0.87 2.06
N LEU A 82 -9.47 -0.07 1.12
CA LEU A 82 -10.62 -0.97 1.12
C LEU A 82 -10.69 -1.81 2.40
N THR A 83 -9.55 -2.32 2.88
CA THR A 83 -9.50 -3.13 4.10
C THR A 83 -9.91 -2.33 5.32
N HIS A 84 -9.34 -1.13 5.51
CA HIS A 84 -9.74 -0.25 6.60
C HIS A 84 -11.21 0.15 6.52
N GLN A 85 -11.77 0.35 5.33
CA GLN A 85 -13.19 0.65 5.17
C GLN A 85 -14.07 -0.57 5.48
N LEU A 86 -13.67 -1.79 5.10
CA LEU A 86 -14.42 -3.02 5.38
C LEU A 86 -14.37 -3.40 6.87
N LEU A 87 -13.19 -3.27 7.49
CA LEU A 87 -12.94 -3.64 8.88
C LEU A 87 -13.17 -2.48 9.87
N TRP A 88 -13.73 -1.36 9.42
CA TRP A 88 -13.88 -0.13 10.21
C TRP A 88 -14.51 -0.36 11.60
N HIS A 89 -15.60 -1.14 11.66
CA HIS A 89 -16.33 -1.41 12.89
C HIS A 89 -15.67 -2.48 13.78
N VAL A 90 -14.67 -3.19 13.26
CA VAL A 90 -13.87 -4.16 14.02
C VAL A 90 -12.64 -3.48 14.59
N ALA A 91 -12.05 -2.55 13.83
CA ALA A 91 -10.85 -1.82 14.23
C ALA A 91 -11.13 -0.75 15.31
N PHE A 92 -12.37 -0.26 15.41
CA PHE A 92 -12.76 0.78 16.36
C PHE A 92 -14.02 0.41 17.13
N ASP A 93 -13.89 0.18 18.43
CA ASP A 93 -15.02 0.11 19.36
C ASP A 93 -15.73 1.47 19.44
N GLU A 94 -14.94 2.54 19.56
CA GLU A 94 -15.38 3.92 19.47
C GLU A 94 -14.71 4.60 18.26
N PRO A 95 -15.46 4.90 17.19
CA PRO A 95 -14.87 5.50 16.00
C PRO A 95 -14.24 6.87 16.27
N PRO A 96 -13.12 7.20 15.62
CA PRO A 96 -12.51 8.52 15.73
C PRO A 96 -13.48 9.63 15.28
N THR A 97 -13.56 10.69 16.09
CA THR A 97 -14.40 11.86 15.84
C THR A 97 -13.57 13.09 15.47
N LEU A 98 -14.22 14.07 14.84
CA LEU A 98 -13.58 15.34 14.50
C LEU A 98 -13.55 16.26 15.74
N GLY A 99 -12.44 16.96 15.94
CA GLY A 99 -12.27 17.92 17.04
C GLY A 99 -12.43 19.38 16.62
N GLY A 100 -12.28 20.29 17.59
CA GLY A 100 -12.29 21.74 17.36
C GLY A 100 -13.64 22.25 16.86
N ASN A 101 -13.63 23.15 15.86
CA ASN A 101 -14.84 23.74 15.29
C ASN A 101 -15.75 22.74 14.52
N LEU A 102 -15.41 21.45 14.52
CA LEU A 102 -16.12 20.40 13.79
C LEU A 102 -16.83 19.40 14.72
N THR A 103 -16.76 19.58 16.05
CA THR A 103 -17.37 18.67 17.03
C THR A 103 -18.89 18.59 16.91
N ASP A 104 -19.52 19.68 16.48
CA ASP A 104 -20.98 19.80 16.43
C ASP A 104 -21.58 19.29 15.12
N LEU A 105 -20.75 18.77 14.21
CA LEU A 105 -21.22 18.13 13.00
C LEU A 105 -22.06 16.90 13.32
N ALA A 106 -23.11 16.68 12.53
CA ALA A 106 -23.93 15.47 12.62
C ALA A 106 -23.05 14.20 12.55
N PRO A 107 -23.36 13.14 13.32
CA PRO A 107 -22.52 11.93 13.38
C PRO A 107 -22.20 11.32 12.01
N GLY A 108 -23.17 11.32 11.10
CA GLY A 108 -22.97 10.83 9.72
C GLY A 108 -21.95 11.66 8.93
N ALA A 109 -21.93 12.98 9.11
CA ALA A 109 -20.96 13.85 8.44
C ALA A 109 -19.54 13.62 8.99
N GLN A 110 -19.39 13.49 10.31
CA GLN A 110 -18.09 13.16 10.91
C GLN A 110 -17.56 11.83 10.38
N ALA A 111 -18.39 10.78 10.36
CA ALA A 111 -18.00 9.47 9.86
C ALA A 111 -17.55 9.52 8.39
N VAL A 112 -18.29 10.20 7.51
CA VAL A 112 -17.92 10.33 6.09
C VAL A 112 -16.59 11.04 5.93
N ILE A 113 -16.38 12.16 6.62
CA ILE A 113 -15.14 12.94 6.51
C ILE A 113 -13.94 12.11 7.00
N VAL A 114 -14.04 11.52 8.19
CA VAL A 114 -12.94 10.75 8.79
C VAL A 114 -12.59 9.54 7.92
N ARG A 115 -13.59 8.82 7.42
CA ARG A 115 -13.39 7.66 6.53
C ARG A 115 -12.77 8.07 5.19
N PHE A 116 -13.18 9.21 4.64
CA PHE A 116 -12.61 9.75 3.40
C PHE A 116 -11.12 10.08 3.57
N PHE A 117 -10.75 10.79 4.64
CA PHE A 117 -9.35 11.08 4.93
C PHE A 117 -8.53 9.83 5.25
N ALA A 118 -9.11 8.85 5.93
CA ALA A 118 -8.45 7.55 6.14
C ALA A 118 -8.16 6.82 4.82
N ALA A 119 -9.10 6.85 3.86
CA ALA A 119 -8.90 6.28 2.54
C ALA A 119 -7.80 7.01 1.75
N ILE A 120 -7.79 8.35 1.76
CA ILE A 120 -6.72 9.15 1.13
C ILE A 120 -5.37 8.85 1.78
N SER A 121 -5.30 8.81 3.10
CA SER A 121 -4.08 8.49 3.85
C SER A 121 -3.54 7.11 3.49
N SER A 122 -4.43 6.14 3.28
CA SER A 122 -4.08 4.78 2.84
C SER A 122 -3.44 4.79 1.44
N LEU A 123 -4.02 5.55 0.51
CA LEU A 123 -3.44 5.73 -0.83
C LEU A 123 -2.05 6.39 -0.75
N PHE A 124 -1.92 7.46 0.03
CA PHE A 124 -0.65 8.15 0.25
C PHE A 124 0.41 7.22 0.85
N THR A 125 0.03 6.41 1.83
CA THR A 125 0.91 5.40 2.43
C THR A 125 1.40 4.42 1.36
N GLY A 126 0.49 3.89 0.53
CA GLY A 126 0.86 2.98 -0.56
C GLY A 126 1.80 3.63 -1.58
N VAL A 127 1.54 4.89 -1.97
CA VAL A 127 2.41 5.66 -2.86
C VAL A 127 3.80 5.85 -2.26
N ILE A 128 3.90 6.26 -0.98
CA ILE A 128 5.19 6.46 -0.30
C ILE A 128 5.99 5.15 -0.29
N VAL A 129 5.37 4.04 0.09
CA VAL A 129 6.02 2.71 0.09
C VAL A 129 6.49 2.33 -1.32
N GLY A 130 5.64 2.54 -2.33
CA GLY A 130 5.97 2.28 -3.74
C GLY A 130 7.12 3.15 -4.26
N VAL A 131 7.15 4.45 -3.90
CA VAL A 131 8.23 5.38 -4.25
C VAL A 131 9.54 4.92 -3.61
N VAL A 132 9.55 4.65 -2.30
CA VAL A 132 10.74 4.21 -1.58
C VAL A 132 11.28 2.91 -2.18
N ALA A 133 10.42 1.90 -2.35
CA ALA A 133 10.81 0.63 -2.96
C ALA A 133 11.29 0.82 -4.41
N GLY A 134 10.61 1.67 -5.18
CA GLY A 134 10.95 2.02 -6.56
C GLY A 134 12.32 2.66 -6.70
N VAL A 135 12.63 3.64 -5.84
CA VAL A 135 13.93 4.32 -5.80
C VAL A 135 15.03 3.32 -5.46
N ILE A 136 14.83 2.46 -4.46
CA ILE A 136 15.79 1.43 -4.07
C ILE A 136 16.04 0.46 -5.24
N ALA A 137 14.98 -0.09 -5.86
CA ALA A 137 15.12 -1.04 -6.96
C ALA A 137 15.78 -0.40 -8.18
N TRP A 138 15.45 0.85 -8.49
CA TRP A 138 16.10 1.61 -9.56
C TRP A 138 17.60 1.82 -9.30
N ALA A 139 17.96 2.25 -8.08
CA ALA A 139 19.35 2.43 -7.70
C ALA A 139 20.16 1.13 -7.79
N LEU A 140 19.58 0.02 -7.33
CA LEU A 140 20.20 -1.31 -7.41
C LEU A 140 20.29 -1.83 -8.84
N SER A 141 19.31 -1.55 -9.71
CA SER A 141 19.35 -1.99 -11.12
C SER A 141 20.48 -1.35 -11.92
N ARG A 142 20.93 -0.15 -11.53
CA ARG A 142 22.04 0.55 -12.18
C ARG A 142 23.42 -0.03 -11.84
N GLN A 143 23.51 -0.78 -10.75
CA GLN A 143 24.78 -1.39 -10.31
C GLN A 143 24.98 -2.81 -10.84
N ARG A 144 23.96 -3.37 -11.51
CA ARG A 144 24.06 -4.72 -12.09
C ARG A 144 24.67 -4.63 -13.49
N PRO A 145 25.74 -5.40 -13.79
CA PRO A 145 26.32 -5.48 -15.12
C PRO A 145 25.37 -6.10 -16.15
#